data_AF-A0A2H3CTL6-F1
#
_entry.id   AF-A0A2H3CTL6-F1
#
_cell.length_a   1.000
_cell.length_b   1.000
_cell.length_c   1.000
_cell.angle_alpha   90.00
_cell.angle_beta   90.00
_cell.angle_gamma   90.00
#
_symmetry.space_group_name_H-M   'P 1'
#
loop_
_entity.id
_entity.type
_entity.pdbx_description
1 polymer ?
#
loop_
_entity_poly.entity_id
_entity_poly.type
_entity_poly.pdbx_seq_one_letter_code
_entity_poly.pdbx_strand_id
1 'polypeptide(L)'
;MPLSDAKEFLGLLPWIEVLEIKAISIEEADSSRQSPVFTGDMTKLYRLSVKECITPLDWLVDDILAVPCPINLQSMCYKDGLPFSKNVFTSLLTISSRSLQELTIYPLSDKRTSA
;
A
#
# COMPACT_ATOMS: atom_id res chain seq x y z
N MET A 1 -5.26 -1.39 13.96
CA MET A 1 -6.57 -1.23 13.27
C MET A 1 -6.87 -2.54 12.55
N PRO A 2 -8.09 -3.09 12.63
CA PRO A 2 -8.46 -4.29 11.90
C PRO A 2 -8.35 -4.08 10.38
N LEU A 3 -7.90 -5.12 9.66
CA LEU A 3 -7.83 -5.09 8.19
C LEU A 3 -9.18 -4.74 7.55
N SER A 4 -10.30 -5.26 8.06
CA SER A 4 -11.65 -4.94 7.57
C SER A 4 -11.94 -3.45 7.55
N ASP A 5 -11.60 -2.77 8.65
CA ASP A 5 -11.89 -1.36 8.85
C ASP A 5 -11.01 -0.51 7.93
N ALA A 6 -9.77 -0.94 7.70
CA ALA A 6 -8.88 -0.31 6.73
C ALA A 6 -9.46 -0.36 5.31
N LYS A 7 -9.97 -1.52 4.89
CA LYS A 7 -10.57 -1.73 3.57
C LYS A 7 -11.84 -0.88 3.41
N GLU A 8 -12.71 -0.89 4.42
CA GLU A 8 -13.93 -0.09 4.41
C GLU A 8 -13.61 1.40 4.34
N PHE A 9 -12.67 1.88 5.16
CA PHE A 9 -12.25 3.28 5.17
C PHE A 9 -11.70 3.73 3.81
N LEU A 10 -10.82 2.94 3.18
CA LEU A 10 -10.32 3.23 1.84
C LEU A 10 -11.44 3.22 0.79
N GLY A 11 -12.47 2.38 0.98
CA GLY A 11 -13.62 2.30 0.09
C GLY A 11 -14.46 3.57 0.07
N LEU A 12 -14.41 4.38 1.14
CA LEU A 12 -15.10 5.65 1.24
C LEU A 12 -14.41 6.79 0.47
N LEU A 13 -13.23 6.55 -0.11
CA LEU A 13 -12.37 7.58 -0.72
C LEU A 13 -12.17 7.37 -2.24
N PRO A 14 -13.23 7.38 -3.07
CA PRO A 14 -13.14 7.03 -4.50
C PRO A 14 -12.34 8.02 -5.36
N TRP A 15 -12.07 9.22 -4.84
CA TRP A 15 -11.32 10.27 -5.53
C TRP A 15 -9.91 10.44 -4.95
N ILE A 16 -9.43 9.47 -4.19
CA ILE A 16 -8.10 9.59 -3.58
C ILE A 16 -7.03 9.58 -4.66
N GLU A 17 -6.26 10.66 -4.67
CA GLU A 17 -5.17 10.89 -5.61
C GLU A 17 -3.81 10.61 -4.96
N VAL A 18 -3.71 10.88 -3.66
CA VAL A 18 -2.51 10.65 -2.85
C VAL A 18 -2.86 9.81 -1.65
N LEU A 19 -2.21 8.66 -1.52
CA LEU A 19 -2.30 7.81 -0.35
C LEU A 19 -0.95 7.79 0.37
N GLU A 20 -0.90 8.36 1.57
CA GLU A 20 0.23 8.23 2.48
C GLU A 20 -0.16 7.35 3.68
N ILE A 21 0.51 6.21 3.82
CA ILE A 21 0.38 5.31 4.95
C ILE A 21 1.61 5.52 5.83
N LYS A 22 1.40 6.02 7.05
CA LYS A 22 2.49 6.29 8.00
C LYS A 22 2.21 5.70 9.37
N ALA A 23 3.15 4.88 9.88
CA ALA A 23 3.12 4.35 11.24
C ALA A 23 1.80 3.64 11.61
N ILE A 24 1.13 3.04 10.62
CA ILE A 24 -0.12 2.29 10.84
C ILE A 24 0.24 0.83 11.11
N SER A 25 -0.27 0.30 12.22
CA SER A 25 -0.32 -1.15 12.48
C SER A 25 -1.69 -1.67 12.06
N ILE A 26 -1.71 -2.50 11.03
CA ILE A 26 -2.93 -3.17 10.56
C ILE A 26 -2.85 -4.63 10.96
N GLU A 27 -3.79 -5.04 11.78
CA GLU A 27 -3.86 -6.40 12.31
C GLU A 27 -4.79 -7.20 11.42
N GLU A 28 -4.33 -8.36 10.95
CA GLU A 28 -5.23 -9.36 10.37
C GLU A 28 -6.22 -9.77 11.47
N ALA A 29 -7.51 -9.54 11.23
CA ALA A 29 -8.53 -9.99 12.16
C ALA A 29 -8.51 -11.53 12.22
N ASP A 30 -8.82 -12.09 13.39
CA ASP A 30 -8.92 -13.53 13.61
C ASP A 30 -9.65 -14.20 12.43
N SER A 31 -9.01 -15.21 11.83
CA SER A 31 -9.39 -15.99 10.63
C SER A 31 -10.86 -16.46 10.51
N SER A 32 -11.68 -16.24 11.53
CA SER A 32 -13.12 -16.50 11.58
C SER A 32 -13.99 -15.47 10.86
N ARG A 33 -13.47 -14.28 10.51
CA ARG A 33 -14.21 -13.27 9.74
C ARG A 33 -13.59 -13.11 8.36
N GLN A 34 -14.34 -13.48 7.32
CA GLN A 34 -14.02 -13.07 5.95
C GLN A 34 -13.87 -11.56 5.93
N SER A 35 -12.69 -11.07 5.52
CA SER A 35 -12.52 -9.64 5.28
C SER A 35 -13.49 -9.21 4.17
N PRO A 36 -14.17 -8.07 4.32
CA PRO A 36 -15.08 -7.57 3.30
C PRO A 36 -14.32 -7.38 1.98
N VAL A 37 -15.01 -7.70 0.87
CA VAL A 37 -14.52 -7.41 -0.47
C VAL A 37 -14.43 -5.90 -0.62
N PHE A 38 -13.30 -5.40 -1.12
CA PHE A 38 -13.14 -3.98 -1.40
C PHE A 38 -14.03 -3.57 -2.58
N THR A 39 -14.86 -2.55 -2.38
CA THR A 39 -15.78 -2.02 -3.40
C THR A 39 -15.48 -0.57 -3.79
N GLY A 40 -14.34 -0.03 -3.37
CA GLY A 40 -13.94 1.34 -3.70
C GLY A 40 -13.30 1.47 -5.09
N ASP A 41 -12.92 2.70 -5.42
CA ASP A 41 -12.21 3.05 -6.66
C ASP A 41 -10.86 3.70 -6.32
N MET A 42 -9.80 3.18 -6.93
CA MET A 42 -8.42 3.66 -6.77
C MET A 42 -7.78 4.08 -8.10
N THR A 43 -8.56 4.16 -9.18
CA THR A 43 -8.06 4.51 -10.53
C THR A 43 -7.48 5.91 -10.62
N LYS A 44 -7.85 6.79 -9.68
CA LYS A 44 -7.35 8.17 -9.55
C LYS A 44 -6.03 8.28 -8.78
N LEU A 45 -5.60 7.21 -8.11
CA LEU A 45 -4.39 7.23 -7.31
C LEU A 45 -3.17 7.50 -8.21
N TYR A 46 -2.50 8.64 -7.98
CA TYR A 46 -1.29 9.02 -8.70
C TYR A 46 -0.03 8.90 -7.84
N ARG A 47 -0.15 8.98 -6.50
CA ARG A 47 0.98 8.83 -5.58
C ARG A 47 0.65 7.91 -4.42
N LEU A 48 1.52 6.93 -4.21
CA LEU A 48 1.52 6.02 -3.07
C LEU A 48 2.80 6.25 -2.25
N SER A 49 2.65 6.56 -0.97
CA SER A 49 3.77 6.60 -0.04
C SER A 49 3.51 5.73 1.17
N VAL A 50 4.48 4.89 1.52
CA VAL A 50 4.45 4.10 2.75
C VAL A 50 5.69 4.42 3.57
N LYS A 51 5.49 4.81 4.82
CA LYS A 51 6.56 5.21 5.74
C LYS A 51 6.36 4.53 7.08
N GLU A 52 7.45 4.06 7.68
CA GLU A 52 7.44 3.58 9.07
C GLU A 52 6.36 2.48 9.30
N CYS A 53 6.09 1.65 8.28
CA CYS A 53 5.10 0.58 8.36
C CYS A 53 5.77 -0.71 8.82
N ILE A 54 5.25 -1.29 9.90
CA ILE A 54 5.84 -2.45 10.58
C ILE A 54 5.16 -3.75 10.09
N THR A 55 3.93 -3.64 9.61
CA THR A 55 3.12 -4.76 9.13
C THR A 55 3.23 -4.89 7.60
N PRO A 56 3.36 -6.10 7.04
CA PRO A 56 3.25 -6.30 5.60
C PRO A 56 1.92 -5.76 5.05
N LEU A 57 1.97 -5.15 3.87
CA LEU A 57 0.83 -4.52 3.20
C LEU A 57 0.45 -5.23 1.90
N ASP A 58 0.71 -6.53 1.80
CA ASP A 58 0.41 -7.30 0.58
C ASP A 58 -1.07 -7.18 0.17
N TRP A 59 -1.97 -7.19 1.16
CA TRP A 59 -3.41 -6.96 1.01
C TRP A 59 -3.76 -5.63 0.30
N LEU A 60 -2.93 -4.59 0.43
CA LEU A 60 -3.17 -3.31 -0.24
C LEU A 60 -3.09 -3.50 -1.76
N VAL A 61 -2.16 -4.31 -2.24
CA VAL A 61 -2.07 -4.56 -3.68
C VAL A 61 -3.12 -5.58 -4.09
N ASP A 62 -3.18 -6.71 -3.40
CA ASP A 62 -3.99 -7.86 -3.82
C ASP A 62 -5.50 -7.57 -3.73
N ASP A 63 -5.93 -6.88 -2.67
CA ASP A 63 -7.35 -6.63 -2.43
C ASP A 63 -7.81 -5.25 -2.91
N ILE A 64 -6.92 -4.24 -2.90
CA ILE A 64 -7.31 -2.83 -3.13
C ILE A 64 -6.87 -2.32 -4.49
N LEU A 65 -5.67 -2.65 -4.97
CA LEU A 65 -5.13 -2.08 -6.21
C LEU A 65 -5.23 -3.02 -7.42
N ALA A 66 -5.43 -4.32 -7.21
CA ALA A 66 -5.47 -5.29 -8.30
C ALA A 66 -6.71 -5.15 -9.19
N VAL A 67 -7.88 -4.85 -8.60
CA VAL A 67 -9.16 -4.79 -9.32
C VAL A 67 -9.47 -3.37 -9.82
N PRO A 68 -9.43 -2.31 -8.99
CA PRO A 68 -9.35 -0.94 -9.47
C PRO A 68 -7.89 -0.55 -9.68
N CYS A 69 -7.35 -0.97 -10.82
CA CYS A 69 -5.97 -0.73 -11.21
C CYS A 69 -5.65 0.77 -11.27
N PRO A 70 -4.69 1.29 -10.48
CA PRO A 70 -4.28 2.68 -10.49
C PRO A 70 -3.42 2.96 -11.73
N ILE A 71 -4.05 3.04 -12.90
CA ILE A 71 -3.40 3.25 -14.20
C ILE A 71 -2.63 4.58 -14.30
N ASN A 72 -2.84 5.49 -13.36
CA ASN A 72 -2.19 6.81 -13.29
C ASN A 72 -1.14 6.89 -12.17
N LEU A 73 -0.78 5.77 -11.54
CA LEU A 73 0.22 5.77 -10.48
C LEU A 73 1.59 6.19 -11.02
N GLN A 74 2.01 7.40 -10.66
CA GLN A 74 3.23 8.05 -11.16
C GLN A 74 4.36 8.05 -10.12
N SER A 75 4.05 8.05 -8.83
CA SER A 75 5.04 8.18 -7.77
C SER A 75 4.82 7.14 -6.68
N MET A 76 5.87 6.37 -6.39
CA MET A 76 5.91 5.42 -5.29
C MET A 76 7.09 5.71 -4.37
N CYS A 77 6.83 5.87 -3.08
CA CYS A 77 7.86 6.20 -2.09
C CYS A 77 7.75 5.32 -0.86
N TYR A 78 8.83 4.57 -0.58
CA TYR A 78 8.93 3.65 0.54
C TYR A 78 10.05 4.07 1.47
N LYS A 79 9.71 4.33 2.73
CA LYS A 79 10.67 4.67 3.76
C LYS A 79 10.77 3.54 4.78
N ASP A 80 12.01 3.20 5.13
CA ASP A 80 12.35 2.13 6.08
C ASP A 80 12.09 0.72 5.53
N GLY A 81 12.42 0.51 4.25
CA GLY A 81 12.28 -0.77 3.57
C GLY A 81 10.99 -0.91 2.75
N LEU A 82 10.84 -2.06 2.09
CA LEU A 82 9.66 -2.40 1.30
C LEU A 82 8.62 -3.10 2.18
N PRO A 83 7.39 -2.58 2.30
CA PRO A 83 6.33 -3.18 3.11
C PRO A 83 5.61 -4.32 2.37
N PHE A 84 6.21 -4.90 1.33
CA PHE A 84 5.58 -5.89 0.48
C PHE A 84 6.48 -7.11 0.29
N SER A 85 5.87 -8.28 0.10
CA SER A 85 6.56 -9.43 -0.43
C SER A 85 7.04 -9.17 -1.86
N LYS A 86 8.07 -9.91 -2.28
CA LYS A 86 8.67 -9.76 -3.62
C LYS A 86 7.64 -9.91 -4.74
N ASN A 87 6.71 -10.87 -4.61
CA ASN A 87 5.71 -11.17 -5.63
C ASN A 87 4.69 -10.03 -5.75
N VAL A 88 4.23 -9.53 -4.61
CA VAL A 88 3.27 -8.42 -4.57
C VAL A 88 3.91 -7.13 -5.09
N PHE A 89 5.15 -6.84 -4.70
CA PHE A 89 5.89 -5.69 -5.23
C PHE A 89 6.07 -5.78 -6.75
N THR A 90 6.40 -6.96 -7.27
CA THR A 90 6.51 -7.18 -8.73
C THR A 90 5.17 -6.95 -9.44
N SER A 91 4.06 -7.37 -8.83
CA SER A 91 2.71 -7.15 -9.36
C SER A 91 2.38 -5.66 -9.39
N LEU A 92 2.68 -4.92 -8.32
CA LEU A 92 2.48 -3.47 -8.25
C LEU A 92 3.32 -2.72 -9.30
N LEU A 93 4.58 -3.13 -9.52
CA LEU A 93 5.41 -2.58 -10.60
C LEU A 93 4.82 -2.88 -11.98
N THR A 94 4.27 -4.07 -12.18
CA THR A 94 3.64 -4.45 -13.46
C THR A 94 2.41 -3.58 -13.74
N ILE A 95 1.54 -3.41 -12.73
CA ILE A 95 0.35 -2.55 -12.76
C ILE A 95 0.73 -1.11 -13.12
N SER A 96 1.76 -0.56 -12.49
CA SER A 96 2.17 0.85 -12.65
C SER A 96 3.18 1.10 -13.78
N SER A 97 3.68 0.06 -14.45
CA SER A 97 4.81 0.13 -15.40
C SER A 97 4.69 1.18 -16.51
N ARG A 98 3.46 1.52 -16.92
CA ARG A 98 3.19 2.50 -17.99
C ARG A 98 3.13 3.95 -17.50
N SER A 99 2.82 4.16 -16.23
CA SER A 99 2.59 5.49 -15.65
C SER A 99 3.66 5.90 -14.66
N LEU A 100 4.41 4.95 -14.09
CA LEU A 100 5.39 5.20 -13.04
C LEU A 100 6.54 6.07 -13.55
N GLN A 101 6.72 7.23 -12.91
CA GLN A 101 7.78 8.20 -13.20
C GLN A 101 8.83 8.24 -12.08
N GLU A 102 8.42 8.00 -10.84
CA GLU A 102 9.27 8.08 -9.66
C GLU A 102 9.08 6.83 -8.79
N LEU A 103 10.19 6.16 -8.49
CA LEU A 103 10.27 5.10 -7.49
C LEU A 103 11.41 5.40 -6.53
N THR A 104 11.07 5.69 -5.29
CA THR A 104 12.03 5.98 -4.24
C THR A 104 11.93 4.93 -3.15
N ILE A 105 13.03 4.21 -2.92
CA ILE A 105 13.13 3.21 -1.85
C ILE A 105 14.27 3.64 -0.93
N TYR A 106 13.93 4.05 0.28
CA TYR A 106 14.93 4.30 1.30
C TYR A 106 15.25 3.00 2.03
N PRO A 107 16.55 2.66 2.16
CA PRO A 107 16.95 1.53 2.97
C PRO A 107 16.50 1.73 4.43
N LEU A 108 16.37 0.63 5.16
CA LEU A 108 16.18 0.66 6.61
C LEU A 108 17.26 1.55 7.23
N SER A 109 16.86 2.65 7.87
CA SER A 109 17.79 3.46 8.63
C SER A 109 18.18 2.67 9.86
N ASP A 110 19.37 2.09 9.85
CA ASP A 110 19.93 1.34 10.97
C ASP A 110 20.14 2.33 12.13
N LYS A 111 19.17 2.44 13.05
CA LYS A 111 19.29 3.23 14.29
C LYS A 111 20.21 2.53 15.32
N ARG A 112 21.28 1.86 14.86
CA ARG A 112 22.29 1.21 15.70
C ARG A 112 23.70 1.40 15.15
N THR A 113 24.13 2.65 14.98
CA THR A 113 25.58 2.98 15.11
C THR A 113 25.74 4.45 15.47
N SER A 114 25.41 4.77 16.71
CA SER A 114 25.87 5.98 17.39
C SER A 114 25.94 5.63 18.87
N ALA A 115 26.96 4.87 19.23
CA ALA A 115 27.41 4.67 20.60
C ALA A 115 28.89 5.06 20.64
#